data_AF-A0A9D1JVZ0-F1
#
_entry.id   AF-A0A9D1JVZ0-F1
#
_cell.length_a   1.000
_cell.length_b   1.000
_cell.length_c   1.000
_cell.angle_alpha   90.00
_cell.angle_beta   90.00
_cell.angle_gamma   90.00
#
_symmetry.space_group_name_H-M   'P 1'
#
loop_
_entity.id
_entity.type
_entity.pdbx_description
1 polymer ?
#
loop_
_entity_poly.entity_id
_entity_poly.type
_entity_poly.pdbx_seq_one_letter_code
_entity_poly.pdbx_strand_id
1 'polypeptide(L)' 'MTTKETLYLDDALGHAQFLTRQCREAAAMLQDGALRQSVTKLAEQHSQMYARFYDLI' A
#
# COMPACT_ATOMS: atom_id res chain seq x y z
N MET A 1 4.55 -8.93 -20.97
CA MET A 1 5.08 -7.59 -20.60
C MET A 1 6.52 -7.45 -21.08
N THR A 2 6.93 -6.23 -21.38
CA THR A 2 8.32 -5.86 -21.64
C THR A 2 9.12 -5.83 -20.33
N THR A 3 10.45 -5.94 -20.40
CA THR A 3 11.33 -5.87 -19.23
C THR A 3 11.14 -4.58 -18.41
N LYS A 4 10.86 -3.45 -19.08
CA LYS A 4 10.59 -2.17 -18.38
C LYS A 4 9.25 -2.17 -17.66
N GLU A 5 8.20 -2.71 -18.27
CA GLU A 5 6.88 -2.81 -17.65
C GLU A 5 6.90 -3.71 -16.41
N THR A 6 7.62 -4.84 -16.46
CA THR A 6 7.81 -5.72 -15.29
C THR A 6 8.57 -5.01 -14.16
N LEU A 7 9.65 -4.27 -14.48
CA LEU A 7 10.38 -3.49 -13.47
C LEU A 7 9.51 -2.43 -12.80
N TYR A 8 8.64 -1.74 -13.56
CA TYR A 8 7.72 -0.77 -12.98
C TYR A 8 6.65 -1.40 -12.09
N LEU A 9 6.19 -2.62 -12.42
CA LEU A 9 5.26 -3.35 -11.56
C LEU A 9 5.92 -3.83 -10.27
N ASP A 10 7.14 -4.35 -10.33
CA ASP A 10 7.88 -4.76 -9.14
C ASP A 10 8.07 -3.58 -8.18
N ASP A 11 8.45 -2.41 -8.71
CA ASP A 11 8.59 -1.18 -7.93
C ASP A 11 7.26 -0.72 -7.32
N ALA A 12 6.18 -0.71 -8.12
CA ALA A 12 4.86 -0.34 -7.65
C ALA A 12 4.31 -1.28 -6.57
N LEU A 13 4.53 -2.59 -6.71
CA LEU A 13 4.18 -3.60 -5.71
C LEU A 13 4.97 -3.40 -4.42
N GLY A 14 6.29 -3.18 -4.52
CA GLY A 14 7.15 -2.90 -3.37
C GLY A 14 6.71 -1.66 -2.60
N HIS A 15 6.41 -0.56 -3.33
CA HIS A 15 5.90 0.68 -2.74
C HIS A 15 4.54 0.50 -2.04
N ALA A 16 3.59 -0.17 -2.69
CA ALA A 16 2.27 -0.40 -2.10
C ALA A 16 2.35 -1.26 -0.82
N GLN A 17 3.21 -2.29 -0.81
CA GLN A 17 3.44 -3.12 0.37
C GLN A 17 4.09 -2.32 1.50
N PHE A 18 5.14 -1.54 1.20
CA PHE A 18 5.83 -0.69 2.17
C PHE A 18 4.87 0.32 2.81
N LEU A 19 4.11 1.07 2.00
CA LEU A 19 3.18 2.09 2.48
C LEU A 19 2.05 1.48 3.33
N THR A 20 1.53 0.31 2.92
CA THR A 20 0.54 -0.43 3.72
C THR A 20 1.10 -0.75 5.12
N ARG A 21 2.34 -1.23 5.20
CA ARG A 21 3.00 -1.54 6.47
C ARG A 21 3.16 -0.28 7.34
N GLN A 22 3.70 0.80 6.77
CA GLN A 22 3.91 2.06 7.50
C GLN A 22 2.59 2.62 8.05
N CYS A 23 1.51 2.57 7.25
CA CYS A 23 0.20 3.03 7.70
C CYS A 23 -0.35 2.17 8.84
N ARG A 24 -0.22 0.83 8.77
CA ARG A 24 -0.66 -0.06 9.86
C ARG A 24 0.12 0.16 11.15
N GLU A 25 1.45 0.32 11.05
CA GLU A 25 2.30 0.64 12.20
C GLU A 25 1.89 2.00 12.83
N ALA A 26 1.70 3.03 12.01
CA ALA A 26 1.25 4.34 12.47
C ALA A 26 -0.15 4.29 13.12
N ALA A 27 -1.11 3.58 12.51
CA ALA A 27 -2.45 3.42 13.07
C ALA A 27 -2.45 2.72 14.44
N ALA A 28 -1.51 1.81 14.69
CA ALA A 28 -1.35 1.16 16.00
C ALA A 28 -0.81 2.10 17.09
N MET A 29 -0.09 3.16 16.71
CA MET A 29 0.51 4.14 17.63
C MET A 29 -0.37 5.39 17.85
N LEU A 30 -1.33 5.65 16.96
CA LEU A 30 -2.19 6.82 17.04
C LEU A 30 -3.28 6.68 18.11
N GLN A 31 -3.37 7.68 18.99
CA GLN A 31 -4.41 7.78 20.02
C GLN A 31 -5.65 8.52 19.52
N ASP A 32 -5.46 9.50 18.62
CA ASP A 32 -6.58 10.23 18.02
C ASP A 32 -7.39 9.29 17.11
N GLY A 33 -8.67 9.15 17.42
CA GLY A 33 -9.56 8.22 16.72
C GLY A 33 -9.75 8.56 15.24
N ALA A 34 -9.83 9.84 14.89
CA ALA A 34 -10.04 10.29 13.51
C ALA A 34 -8.78 10.13 12.66
N LEU A 35 -7.60 10.44 13.23
CA LEU A 35 -6.32 10.19 12.58
C LEU A 35 -6.08 8.69 12.37
N ARG A 36 -6.36 7.86 13.39
CA ARG A 36 -6.24 6.40 13.27
C ARG A 36 -7.13 5.84 12.18
N GLN A 37 -8.39 6.28 12.09
CA GLN A 37 -9.31 5.87 11.03
C GLN A 37 -8.81 6.28 9.65
N SER A 38 -8.31 7.52 9.52
CA SER A 38 -7.79 8.05 8.26
C SER A 38 -6.60 7.23 7.76
N VAL A 39 -5.65 6.91 8.63
CA VAL A 39 -4.46 6.12 8.28
C VAL A 39 -4.81 4.65 8.03
N THR A 40 -5.79 4.11 8.74
CA THR A 40 -6.30 2.75 8.48
C THR A 40 -6.91 2.65 7.08
N LYS A 41 -7.73 3.62 6.69
CA LYS A 41 -8.30 3.71 5.33
C LYS A 41 -7.20 3.86 4.25
N LEU A 42 -6.14 4.59 4.55
CA LEU A 42 -4.99 4.72 3.65
C LEU A 42 -4.27 3.36 3.46
N ALA A 43 -4.11 2.57 4.53
CA ALA A 43 -3.56 1.22 4.43
C ALA A 43 -4.42 0.30 3.56
N GLU A 44 -5.75 0.40 3.65
CA GLU A 44 -6.70 -0.35 2.81
C GLU A 44 -6.57 0.06 1.33
N GLN A 45 -6.46 1.36 1.04
CA GLN A 45 -6.25 1.86 -0.32
C GLN A 45 -4.96 1.33 -0.94
N HIS A 46 -3.85 1.34 -0.19
CA HIS A 46 -2.59 0.77 -0.66
C HIS A 46 -2.66 -0.75 -0.85
N SER A 47 -3.39 -1.47 0.03
CA SER A 47 -3.63 -2.92 -0.12
C SER A 47 -4.42 -3.22 -1.40
N GLN A 48 -5.45 -2.43 -1.70
CA GLN A 48 -6.21 -2.56 -2.96
C GLN A 48 -5.35 -2.23 -4.18
N MET A 49 -4.48 -1.22 -4.08
CA MET A 49 -3.56 -0.88 -5.16
C MET A 49 -2.58 -2.02 -5.44
N TYR A 50 -2.04 -2.66 -4.39
CA TYR A 50 -1.19 -3.84 -4.52
C TYR A 50 -1.92 -4.95 -5.28
N ALA A 51 -3.15 -5.28 -4.89
CA ALA A 51 -3.94 -6.31 -5.57
C ALA A 51 -4.13 -5.99 -7.07
N ARG A 52 -4.47 -4.74 -7.40
CA ARG A 52 -4.61 -4.30 -8.79
C ARG A 52 -3.32 -4.42 -9.61
N PHE A 53 -2.17 -4.11 -9.02
CA PHE A 53 -0.89 -4.30 -9.70
C PHE A 53 -0.51 -5.78 -9.84
N TYR A 54 -0.85 -6.59 -8.84
CA TYR A 54 -0.57 -8.02 -8.85
C TYR A 54 -1.41 -8.75 -9.90
N ASP A 55 -2.65 -8.31 -10.12
CA ASP A 55 -3.54 -8.84 -11.18
C ASP A 55 -3.03 -8.58 -12.61
N LEU A 56 -2.04 -7.70 -12.79
CA LEU A 56 -1.43 -7.41 -14.10
C LEU A 56 -0.28 -8.37 -14.46
N ILE A 57 0.17 -9.19 -13.51
CA ILE A 57 1.26 -10.17 -13.67
C ILE A 57 0.69 -11.52 -14.09
#